data_AF-A0A6J5B989-F1
#
_entry.id   AF-A0A6J5B989-F1
#
_cell.length_a   1.000
_cell.length_b   1.000
_cell.length_c   1.000
_cell.angle_alpha   90.00
_cell.angle_beta   90.00
_cell.angle_gamma   90.00
#
_symmetry.space_group_name_H-M   'P 1'
#
loop_
_entity.id
_entity.type
_entity.pdbx_description
1 polymer ?
#
loop_
_entity_poly.entity_id
_entity_poly.type
_entity_poly.pdbx_seq_one_letter_code
_entity_poly.pdbx_strand_id
1 'polypeptide(L)'
;MSDTTQPFDVSAYIAQSLEGMRAATSAHCATWHLDEAEQWSVDMDSGLIVFQLPGGITAHAPVQIVGTSNSEDGSFLWGWDHPSVPAELAEHAQLALAFGQAHGLEAYTHRKVPCDDAQAWEFTAVAMRLGEASGSYRAQASETAHVWMTFGQVTLSQA
;
A
#
# COMPACT_ATOMS: atom_id res chain seq x y z
N MET A 1 -35.13 -21.45 -12.59
CA MET A 1 -34.60 -20.13 -12.23
C MET A 1 -33.11 -20.24 -12.43
N SER A 2 -32.61 -19.66 -13.50
CA SER A 2 -31.18 -19.71 -13.81
C SER A 2 -30.47 -18.76 -12.85
N ASP A 3 -29.67 -19.32 -11.95
CA ASP A 3 -28.81 -18.58 -11.06
C ASP A 3 -27.65 -18.03 -11.90
N THR A 4 -27.81 -16.81 -12.42
CA THR A 4 -26.77 -16.15 -13.21
C THR A 4 -25.80 -15.50 -12.24
N THR A 5 -24.88 -16.28 -11.67
CA THR A 5 -23.72 -15.70 -10.99
C THR A 5 -22.85 -15.01 -12.03
N GLN A 6 -22.88 -13.69 -12.07
CA GLN A 6 -22.01 -12.90 -12.93
C GLN A 6 -20.55 -13.17 -12.52
N PRO A 7 -19.63 -13.44 -13.47
CA PRO A 7 -18.23 -13.68 -13.16
C PRO A 7 -17.60 -12.43 -12.53
N PHE A 8 -16.64 -12.65 -11.62
CA PHE A 8 -15.89 -11.57 -10.99
C PHE A 8 -15.09 -10.77 -12.04
N ASP A 9 -15.26 -9.45 -12.03
CA ASP A 9 -14.56 -8.53 -12.91
C ASP A 9 -13.33 -7.94 -12.19
N VAL A 10 -12.16 -8.51 -12.48
CA VAL A 10 -10.87 -8.08 -11.91
C VAL A 10 -10.57 -6.62 -12.24
N SER A 11 -10.80 -6.21 -13.50
CA SER A 11 -10.49 -4.85 -13.95
C SER A 11 -11.35 -3.83 -13.22
N ALA A 12 -12.65 -4.13 -13.06
CA ALA A 12 -13.54 -3.30 -12.26
C ALA A 12 -13.12 -3.26 -10.78
N TYR A 13 -12.67 -4.38 -10.22
CA TYR A 13 -12.18 -4.43 -8.84
C TYR A 13 -10.94 -3.56 -8.63
N ILE A 14 -9.95 -3.62 -9.53
CA ILE A 14 -8.74 -2.79 -9.49
C ILE A 14 -9.13 -1.30 -9.61
N ALA A 15 -9.96 -0.94 -10.59
CA ALA A 15 -10.40 0.44 -10.79
C ALA A 15 -11.13 1.02 -9.56
N GLN A 16 -12.02 0.24 -8.95
CA GLN A 16 -12.70 0.64 -7.72
C GLN A 16 -11.75 0.76 -6.53
N SER A 17 -10.72 -0.09 -6.47
CA SER A 17 -9.70 -0.02 -5.41
C SER A 17 -8.90 1.28 -5.51
N LEU A 18 -8.50 1.66 -6.73
CA LEU A 18 -7.83 2.94 -6.99
C LEU A 18 -8.71 4.13 -6.58
N GLU A 19 -10.00 4.10 -6.90
CA GLU A 19 -10.93 5.16 -6.50
C GLU A 19 -11.08 5.25 -4.97
N GLY A 20 -11.24 4.12 -4.29
CA GLY A 20 -11.30 4.07 -2.83
C GLY A 20 -10.02 4.60 -2.17
N MET A 21 -8.86 4.23 -2.70
CA MET A 21 -7.56 4.73 -2.24
C MET A 21 -7.44 6.25 -2.41
N ARG A 22 -7.85 6.80 -3.56
CA ARG A 22 -7.84 8.26 -3.80
C ARG A 22 -8.77 9.01 -2.83
N ALA A 23 -9.97 8.48 -2.60
CA ALA A 23 -10.91 9.05 -1.66
C ALA A 23 -10.36 9.04 -0.22
N ALA A 24 -9.74 7.93 0.19
CA ALA A 24 -9.10 7.82 1.50
C ALA A 24 -7.92 8.79 1.66
N THR A 25 -7.05 8.90 0.66
CA THR A 25 -5.95 9.88 0.66
C THR A 25 -6.48 11.30 0.80
N SER A 26 -7.51 11.67 0.02
CA SER A 26 -8.12 13.00 0.13
C SER A 26 -8.71 13.25 1.52
N ALA A 27 -9.31 12.24 2.16
CA ALA A 27 -9.83 12.36 3.52
C ALA A 27 -8.71 12.53 4.56
N HIS A 28 -7.59 11.82 4.43
CA HIS A 28 -6.43 11.96 5.34
C HIS A 28 -5.78 13.34 5.22
N CYS A 29 -5.60 13.85 3.99
CA CYS A 29 -5.16 15.22 3.75
C CYS A 29 -6.10 16.23 4.43
N ALA A 30 -7.41 16.09 4.23
CA ALA A 30 -8.38 17.04 4.79
C ALA A 30 -8.54 16.96 6.33
N THR A 31 -8.27 15.80 6.94
CA THR A 31 -8.54 15.56 8.36
C THR A 31 -7.34 15.85 9.25
N TRP A 32 -6.14 15.48 8.79
CA TRP A 32 -4.93 15.61 9.60
C TRP A 32 -3.72 16.07 8.80
N HIS A 33 -3.91 16.56 7.57
CA HIS A 33 -2.85 17.18 6.77
C HIS A 33 -1.71 16.22 6.40
N LEU A 34 -2.04 14.98 6.00
CA LEU A 34 -1.05 14.00 5.52
C LEU A 34 -0.07 14.56 4.48
N ASP A 35 -0.55 15.42 3.59
CA ASP A 35 0.23 16.08 2.53
C ASP A 35 1.16 17.19 3.03
N GLU A 36 1.02 17.61 4.29
CA GLU A 36 1.89 18.57 4.97
C GLU A 36 2.94 17.89 5.86
N ALA A 37 3.00 16.55 5.89
CA ALA A 37 3.99 15.80 6.67
C ALA A 37 5.42 16.20 6.29
N GLU A 38 6.16 16.72 7.27
CA GLU A 38 7.53 17.21 7.12
C GLU A 38 8.52 16.04 7.08
N GLN A 39 8.23 14.99 7.84
CA GLN A 39 9.05 13.78 7.94
C GLN A 39 8.17 12.56 8.11
N TRP A 40 8.68 11.41 7.68
CA TRP A 40 8.08 10.12 7.93
C TRP A 40 9.16 9.13 8.36
N SER A 41 8.76 8.11 9.12
CA SER A 41 9.60 6.96 9.41
C SER A 41 8.75 5.71 9.56
N VAL A 42 9.37 4.55 9.34
CA VAL A 42 8.78 3.26 9.69
C VAL A 42 9.63 2.65 10.78
N ASP A 43 8.99 2.35 11.91
CA ASP A 43 9.55 1.52 12.95
C ASP A 43 9.12 0.08 12.65
N MET A 44 10.06 -0.72 12.14
CA MET A 44 9.81 -2.12 11.79
C MET A 44 9.69 -3.03 13.02
N ASP A 45 10.20 -2.61 14.18
CA ASP A 45 10.10 -3.40 15.41
C ASP A 45 8.70 -3.26 16.03
N SER A 46 8.12 -2.05 16.00
CA SER A 46 6.75 -1.82 16.47
C SER A 46 5.69 -1.96 15.38
N GLY A 47 6.08 -2.04 14.11
CA GLY A 47 5.17 -2.14 12.98
C GLY A 47 4.35 -0.88 12.74
N LEU A 48 4.94 0.29 13.02
CA LEU A 48 4.27 1.59 12.91
C LEU A 48 4.92 2.45 11.82
N ILE A 49 4.08 3.13 11.04
CA ILE A 49 4.49 4.33 10.31
C ILE A 49 4.22 5.55 11.19
N VAL A 50 5.16 6.48 11.18
CA VAL A 50 5.11 7.73 11.94
C VAL A 50 5.25 8.89 10.97
N PHE A 51 4.36 9.88 11.09
CA PHE A 51 4.42 11.13 10.35
C PHE A 51 4.60 12.29 11.32
N GLN A 52 5.59 13.14 11.07
CA GLN A 52 5.77 14.40 11.76
C GLN A 52 5.10 15.51 10.96
N LEU A 53 4.14 16.18 11.60
CA LEU A 53 3.36 17.26 11.02
C LEU A 53 3.83 18.61 11.59
N PRO A 54 3.52 19.72 10.89
CA PRO A 54 3.77 21.06 11.40
C PRO A 54 3.15 21.28 12.79
N GLY A 55 3.84 22.06 13.63
CA GLY A 55 3.36 22.38 14.98
C GLY A 55 3.61 21.30 16.04
N GLY A 56 4.47 20.31 15.74
CA GLY A 56 4.89 19.28 16.70
C GLY A 56 3.83 18.19 16.93
N ILE A 57 2.94 17.99 15.96
CA ILE A 57 1.95 16.90 15.98
C ILE A 57 2.60 15.67 15.34
N THR A 58 2.39 14.52 15.95
CA THR A 58 2.81 13.23 15.42
C THR A 58 1.59 12.37 15.11
N ALA A 59 1.54 11.79 13.92
CA ALA A 59 0.56 10.78 13.54
C ALA A 59 1.23 9.40 13.50
N HIS A 60 0.62 8.41 14.12
CA HIS A 60 1.07 7.02 14.12
C HIS A 60 -0.02 6.09 13.58
N ALA A 61 0.36 5.07 12.82
CA ALA A 61 -0.55 4.03 12.36
C ALA A 61 0.19 2.69 12.17
N PRO A 62 -0.48 1.54 12.37
CA PRO A 62 0.05 0.24 11.95
C PRO A 62 0.37 0.27 10.45
N VAL A 63 1.52 -0.27 10.04
CA VAL A 63 1.96 -0.27 8.65
C VAL A 63 2.10 -1.68 8.09
N GLN A 64 1.84 -1.81 6.80
CA GLN A 64 2.15 -3.00 6.01
C GLN A 64 2.88 -2.56 4.74
N ILE A 65 3.94 -3.28 4.39
CA ILE A 65 4.77 -3.06 3.21
C ILE A 65 4.20 -3.90 2.06
N VAL A 66 3.69 -3.23 1.03
CA VAL A 66 3.16 -3.88 -0.17
C VAL A 66 4.32 -4.33 -1.06
N GLY A 67 5.35 -3.50 -1.19
CA GLY A 67 6.56 -3.82 -1.94
C GLY A 67 7.43 -2.59 -2.18
N THR A 68 8.46 -2.77 -3.01
CA THR A 68 9.38 -1.72 -3.42
C THR A 68 9.43 -1.60 -4.93
N SER A 69 9.49 -0.39 -5.46
CA SER A 69 9.77 -0.18 -6.88
C SER A 69 11.14 0.44 -7.09
N ASN A 70 11.73 0.21 -8.26
CA ASN A 70 12.96 0.83 -8.70
C ASN A 70 12.77 1.42 -10.10
N SER A 71 12.97 2.73 -10.22
CA SER A 71 12.78 3.47 -11.48
C SER A 71 13.91 3.27 -12.49
N GLU A 72 15.09 2.81 -12.06
CA GLU A 72 16.23 2.54 -12.93
C GLU A 72 16.00 1.28 -13.78
N ASP A 73 15.46 0.22 -13.18
CA ASP A 73 15.19 -1.05 -13.87
C ASP A 73 13.70 -1.29 -14.17
N GLY A 74 12.83 -0.34 -13.79
CA GLY A 74 11.39 -0.37 -14.09
C GLY A 74 10.69 -1.58 -13.49
N SER A 75 10.94 -1.85 -12.20
CA SER A 75 10.44 -3.06 -11.54
C SER A 75 9.76 -2.80 -10.21
N PHE A 76 8.95 -3.77 -9.79
CA PHE A 76 8.36 -3.87 -8.46
C PHE A 76 8.71 -5.22 -7.84
N LEU A 77 9.24 -5.20 -6.61
CA LEU A 77 9.53 -6.38 -5.78
C LEU A 77 8.51 -6.43 -4.65
N TRP A 78 7.70 -7.48 -4.64
CA TRP A 78 6.63 -7.64 -3.68
C TRP A 78 7.12 -7.88 -2.25
N GLY A 79 6.42 -7.27 -1.28
CA GLY A 79 6.72 -7.39 0.15
C GLY A 79 6.66 -8.82 0.69
N TRP A 80 5.78 -9.66 0.13
CA TRP A 80 5.61 -11.06 0.56
C TRP A 80 6.82 -11.97 0.27
N ASP A 81 7.75 -11.55 -0.60
CA ASP A 81 9.03 -12.24 -0.86
C ASP A 81 10.20 -11.22 -0.93
N HIS A 82 10.11 -10.14 -0.14
CA HIS A 82 11.16 -9.15 -0.03
C HIS A 82 12.09 -9.49 1.15
N PRO A 83 13.40 -9.66 0.95
CA PRO A 83 14.32 -10.18 1.98
C PRO A 83 14.44 -9.27 3.22
N SER A 84 14.20 -7.97 3.05
CA SER A 84 14.27 -6.98 4.13
C SER A 84 12.91 -6.67 4.78
N VAL A 85 11.83 -7.31 4.36
CA VAL A 85 10.49 -7.07 4.94
C VAL A 85 10.17 -8.21 5.91
N PRO A 86 9.96 -7.92 7.21
CA PRO A 86 9.47 -8.90 8.15
C PRO A 86 8.11 -9.46 7.71
N ALA A 87 7.87 -10.76 7.91
CA ALA A 87 6.62 -11.41 7.49
C ALA A 87 5.37 -10.75 8.09
N GLU A 88 5.49 -10.25 9.32
CA GLU A 88 4.44 -9.52 10.07
C GLU A 88 4.07 -8.18 9.45
N LEU A 89 4.95 -7.61 8.61
CA LEU A 89 4.73 -6.36 7.88
C LEU A 89 4.39 -6.61 6.40
N ALA A 90 4.11 -7.86 6.01
CA ALA A 90 3.81 -8.22 4.62
C ALA A 90 2.41 -8.81 4.44
N GLU A 91 1.52 -8.73 5.43
CA GLU A 91 0.19 -9.35 5.41
C GLU A 91 -0.64 -8.84 4.21
N HIS A 92 -0.66 -7.53 3.96
CA HIS A 92 -1.42 -6.99 2.84
C HIS A 92 -0.83 -7.38 1.47
N ALA A 93 0.50 -7.57 1.40
CA ALA A 93 1.14 -8.13 0.21
C ALA A 93 0.75 -9.60 0.01
N GLN A 94 0.66 -10.40 1.07
CA GLN A 94 0.21 -11.79 1.01
C GLN A 94 -1.25 -11.90 0.57
N LEU A 95 -2.11 -10.99 1.01
CA LEU A 95 -3.50 -10.90 0.51
C LEU A 95 -3.53 -10.60 -1.00
N ALA A 96 -2.68 -9.68 -1.47
CA ALA A 96 -2.55 -9.39 -2.90
C ALA A 96 -2.03 -10.60 -3.70
N LEU A 97 -1.09 -11.38 -3.14
CA LEU A 97 -0.66 -12.66 -3.72
C LEU A 97 -1.81 -13.65 -3.85
N ALA A 98 -2.61 -13.83 -2.78
CA ALA A 98 -3.75 -14.73 -2.79
C ALA A 98 -4.81 -14.30 -3.81
N PHE A 99 -5.07 -12.99 -3.91
CA PHE A 99 -5.92 -12.41 -4.97
C PHE A 99 -5.38 -12.73 -6.37
N GLY A 100 -4.07 -12.55 -6.58
CA GLY A 100 -3.41 -12.92 -7.83
C GLY A 100 -3.58 -14.38 -8.21
N GLN A 101 -3.39 -15.28 -7.25
CA GLN A 101 -3.55 -16.73 -7.45
C GLN A 101 -5.00 -17.10 -7.78
N ALA A 102 -5.96 -16.52 -7.06
CA ALA A 102 -7.39 -16.79 -7.26
C ALA A 102 -7.90 -16.35 -8.65
N HIS A 103 -7.28 -15.32 -9.24
CA HIS A 103 -7.73 -14.71 -10.49
C HIS A 103 -6.76 -14.88 -11.67
N GLY A 104 -5.66 -15.63 -11.50
CA GLY A 104 -4.69 -15.91 -12.55
C GLY A 104 -3.88 -14.68 -13.00
N LEU A 105 -3.54 -13.79 -12.06
CA LEU A 105 -2.84 -12.53 -12.34
C LEU A 105 -1.34 -12.68 -12.07
N GLU A 106 -0.56 -12.95 -13.12
CA GLU A 106 0.90 -13.16 -13.02
C GLU A 106 1.61 -11.99 -12.32
N ALA A 107 1.17 -10.75 -12.58
CA ALA A 107 1.73 -9.54 -11.99
C ALA A 107 1.73 -9.53 -10.44
N TYR A 108 0.85 -10.32 -9.81
CA TYR A 108 0.71 -10.47 -8.36
C TYR A 108 1.42 -11.70 -7.80
N THR A 109 1.75 -12.68 -8.65
CA THR A 109 2.26 -14.00 -8.22
C THR A 109 3.75 -14.19 -8.44
N HIS A 110 4.39 -13.33 -9.22
CA HIS A 110 5.85 -13.30 -9.38
C HIS A 110 6.48 -12.33 -8.38
N ARG A 111 7.53 -12.77 -7.69
CA ARG A 111 8.23 -11.95 -6.67
C ARG A 111 8.62 -10.56 -7.17
N LYS A 112 9.15 -10.49 -8.39
CA LYS A 112 9.63 -9.27 -9.05
C LYS A 112 9.02 -9.19 -10.43
N VAL A 113 8.40 -8.07 -10.76
CA VAL A 113 7.70 -7.86 -12.03
C VAL A 113 8.14 -6.54 -12.68
N PRO A 114 8.14 -6.42 -14.01
CA PRO A 114 8.18 -5.13 -14.68
C PRO A 114 6.99 -4.30 -14.20
N CYS A 115 7.22 -3.05 -13.81
CA CYS A 115 6.20 -2.21 -13.21
C CYS A 115 6.54 -0.73 -13.38
N ASP A 116 5.55 0.06 -13.76
CA ASP A 116 5.61 1.51 -13.67
C ASP A 116 4.90 2.02 -12.41
N ASP A 117 4.92 3.33 -12.18
CA ASP A 117 4.26 3.95 -11.03
C ASP A 117 2.75 3.74 -11.02
N ALA A 118 2.09 3.69 -12.19
CA ALA A 118 0.65 3.52 -12.27
C ALA A 118 0.25 2.12 -11.79
N GLN A 119 0.97 1.09 -12.25
CA GLN A 119 0.73 -0.29 -11.83
C GLN A 119 1.12 -0.52 -10.35
N ALA A 120 2.15 0.13 -9.84
CA ALA A 120 2.49 0.06 -8.42
C ALA A 120 1.39 0.66 -7.53
N TRP A 121 0.72 1.74 -7.98
CA TRP A 121 -0.48 2.26 -7.33
C TRP A 121 -1.66 1.28 -7.40
N GLU A 122 -1.85 0.55 -8.51
CA GLU A 122 -2.88 -0.50 -8.61
C GLU A 122 -2.65 -1.61 -7.58
N PHE A 123 -1.42 -2.12 -7.49
CA PHE A 123 -1.03 -3.12 -6.49
C PHE A 123 -1.30 -2.64 -5.06
N THR A 124 -0.90 -1.41 -4.77
CA THR A 124 -1.09 -0.80 -3.44
C THR A 124 -2.56 -0.60 -3.12
N ALA A 125 -3.37 -0.17 -4.08
CA ALA A 125 -4.80 0.03 -3.90
C ALA A 125 -5.53 -1.30 -3.66
N VAL A 126 -5.19 -2.34 -4.40
CA VAL A 126 -5.75 -3.69 -4.20
C VAL A 126 -5.36 -4.23 -2.83
N ALA A 127 -4.08 -4.11 -2.44
CA ALA A 127 -3.60 -4.52 -1.12
C ALA A 127 -4.31 -3.74 0.00
N MET A 128 -4.49 -2.43 -0.15
CA MET A 128 -5.22 -1.58 0.78
C MET A 128 -6.67 -2.06 0.95
N ARG A 129 -7.37 -2.32 -0.16
CA ARG A 129 -8.76 -2.77 -0.13
C ARG A 129 -8.90 -4.16 0.49
N LEU A 130 -8.02 -5.10 0.15
CA LEU A 130 -8.04 -6.46 0.68
C LEU A 130 -7.72 -6.50 2.18
N GLY A 131 -6.76 -5.69 2.62
CA GLY A 131 -6.36 -5.57 4.02
C GLY A 131 -7.23 -4.63 4.85
N GLU A 132 -8.31 -4.09 4.27
CA GLU A 132 -9.20 -3.10 4.91
C GLU A 132 -8.42 -1.94 5.56
N ALA A 133 -7.30 -1.56 4.94
CA ALA A 133 -6.41 -0.54 5.48
C ALA A 133 -7.07 0.85 5.37
N SER A 134 -6.68 1.76 6.27
CA SER A 134 -7.28 3.10 6.31
C SER A 134 -6.70 4.01 5.24
N GLY A 135 -5.46 3.79 4.80
CA GLY A 135 -4.84 4.58 3.75
C GLY A 135 -3.60 3.92 3.15
N SER A 136 -2.97 4.62 2.21
CA SER A 136 -1.75 4.20 1.53
C SER A 136 -0.71 5.32 1.53
N TYR A 137 0.57 4.96 1.52
CA TYR A 137 1.67 5.92 1.42
C TYR A 137 2.79 5.37 0.55
N ARG A 138 3.37 6.25 -0.27
CA ARG A 138 4.58 5.96 -1.05
C ARG A 138 5.71 6.83 -0.54
N ALA A 139 6.83 6.20 -0.23
CA ALA A 139 7.97 6.87 0.36
C ALA A 139 9.24 6.62 -0.46
N GLN A 140 10.06 7.66 -0.63
CA GLN A 140 11.32 7.55 -1.34
C GLN A 140 12.39 6.95 -0.39
N ALA A 141 12.94 5.79 -0.73
CA ALA A 141 14.00 5.13 0.05
C ALA A 141 15.42 5.43 -0.49
N SER A 142 15.54 5.74 -1.78
CA SER A 142 16.77 6.22 -2.42
C SER A 142 16.44 7.07 -3.65
N GLU A 143 17.43 7.53 -4.41
CA GLU A 143 17.20 8.28 -5.65
C GLU A 143 16.29 7.53 -6.64
N THR A 144 16.36 6.20 -6.67
CA THR A 144 15.63 5.36 -7.64
C THR A 144 14.59 4.45 -6.99
N ALA A 145 14.70 4.18 -5.68
CA ALA A 145 13.83 3.23 -4.99
C ALA A 145 12.71 3.91 -4.20
N HIS A 146 11.49 3.36 -4.33
CA HIS A 146 10.33 3.74 -3.53
C HIS A 146 9.79 2.54 -2.76
N VAL A 147 9.31 2.79 -1.55
CA VAL A 147 8.55 1.82 -0.74
C VAL A 147 7.08 2.16 -0.84
N TRP A 148 6.26 1.13 -1.06
CA TRP A 148 4.82 1.22 -1.22
C TRP A 148 4.16 0.55 -0.02
N MET A 149 3.32 1.32 0.66
CA MET A 149 2.81 0.94 1.97
C MET A 149 1.32 1.21 2.07
N THR A 150 0.70 0.47 2.98
CA THR A 150 -0.64 0.75 3.49
C THR A 150 -0.55 0.97 4.98
N PHE A 151 -1.44 1.81 5.53
CA PHE A 151 -1.49 2.08 6.96
C PHE A 151 -2.91 1.96 7.51
N GLY A 152 -3.01 1.52 8.77
CA GLY A 152 -4.25 1.35 9.52
C GLY A 152 -4.78 2.66 10.11
N GLN A 153 -5.59 2.55 11.15
CA GLN A 153 -6.18 3.71 11.82
C GLN A 153 -5.10 4.64 12.37
N VAL A 154 -5.27 5.94 12.12
CA VAL A 154 -4.32 6.99 12.51
C VAL A 154 -4.64 7.46 13.93
N THR A 155 -3.62 7.50 14.78
CA THR A 155 -3.67 8.16 16.10
C THR A 155 -2.79 9.39 16.08
N LEU A 156 -3.34 10.53 16.51
CA LEU A 156 -2.60 11.78 16.65
C LEU A 156 -2.17 11.98 18.10
N SER A 157 -0.94 12.45 18.29
CA SER A 157 -0.40 12.89 19.57
C SER A 157 0.35 14.21 19.42
N GLN A 158 0.42 14.99 20.49
CA GLN A 158 1.20 16.22 20.56
C GLN A 158 2.14 16.13 21.75
N ALA A 159 3.38 16.61 21.57
CA ALA A 159 4.38 16.69 22.64
C ALA A 159 4.05 17.77 23.68
#